data_AF-A0A2M7K873-F1
#
_entry.id   AF-A0A2M7K873-F1
#
_cell.length_a   1.000
_cell.length_b   1.000
_cell.length_c   1.000
_cell.angle_alpha   90.00
_cell.angle_beta   90.00
_cell.angle_gamma   90.00
#
_symmetry.space_group_name_H-M   'P 1'
#
loop_
_entity.id
_entity.type
_entity.pdbx_description
1 polymer ?
#
loop_
_entity_poly.entity_id
_entity_poly.type
_entity_poly.pdbx_seq_one_letter_code
_entity_poly.pdbx_strand_id
1 'polypeptide(L)'
;MENTKIIYLTPQSTFITDLRSDTLWGIICWAIRNIYGNNELEKFIDSYLSNSPEFIISSAFPFTLNENKEKTIYFSRPILPLKEFEPYDNNIKASEKVADASLRKKIKKITLLKKELFE
;
A
#
# COMPACT_ATOMS: atom_id res chain seq x y z
N MET A 1 -6.27 -2.41 -14.88
CA MET A 1 -6.40 -2.91 -13.49
C MET A 1 -7.56 -3.89 -13.36
N GLU A 2 -7.88 -4.65 -14.42
CA GLU A 2 -9.18 -5.32 -14.61
C GLU A 2 -9.32 -6.66 -13.85
N ASN A 3 -8.24 -7.19 -13.28
CA ASN A 3 -8.21 -8.52 -12.63
C ASN A 3 -7.66 -8.54 -11.19
N THR A 4 -7.62 -7.40 -10.49
CA THR A 4 -7.13 -7.37 -9.09
C THR A 4 -8.27 -7.64 -8.10
N LYS A 5 -8.17 -8.73 -7.34
CA LYS A 5 -9.10 -9.03 -6.23
C LYS A 5 -8.61 -8.40 -4.94
N ILE A 6 -9.52 -7.73 -4.22
CA ILE A 6 -9.22 -7.14 -2.90
C ILE A 6 -9.64 -8.11 -1.81
N ILE A 7 -8.68 -8.50 -0.97
CA ILE A 7 -8.91 -9.35 0.20
C ILE A 7 -8.84 -8.47 1.45
N TYR A 8 -9.93 -8.42 2.22
CA TYR A 8 -10.00 -7.67 3.47
C TYR A 8 -9.69 -8.57 4.64
N LEU A 9 -8.69 -8.18 5.44
CA LEU A 9 -8.36 -8.85 6.70
C LEU A 9 -8.97 -8.06 7.86
N THR A 10 -9.92 -8.67 8.57
CA THR A 10 -10.50 -8.10 9.79
C THR A 10 -9.76 -8.68 11.00
N PRO A 11 -8.88 -7.92 11.67
CA PRO A 11 -8.12 -8.42 12.81
C PRO A 11 -9.07 -8.86 13.93
N GLN A 12 -8.86 -10.08 14.46
CA GLN A 12 -9.48 -10.54 15.71
C GLN A 12 -8.60 -10.21 16.93
N SER A 13 -7.35 -9.81 16.68
CA SER A 13 -6.35 -9.40 17.66
C SER A 13 -5.33 -8.47 17.01
N THR A 14 -4.46 -7.86 17.81
CA THR A 14 -3.40 -6.96 17.32
C THR A 14 -2.39 -7.72 16.45
N PHE A 15 -1.96 -7.11 15.35
CA PHE A 15 -0.84 -7.60 14.55
C PHE A 15 0.49 -7.27 15.21
N ILE A 16 1.40 -8.25 15.24
CA ILE A 16 2.75 -8.08 15.82
C ILE A 16 3.69 -7.39 14.83
N THR A 17 3.50 -7.63 13.52
CA THR A 17 4.33 -7.10 12.45
C THR A 17 3.48 -6.58 11.29
N ASP A 18 4.08 -5.69 10.49
CA ASP A 18 3.47 -5.24 9.23
C ASP A 18 3.31 -6.42 8.26
N LEU A 19 2.12 -6.58 7.71
CA LEU A 19 1.79 -7.61 6.73
C LEU A 19 2.27 -7.22 5.33
N ARG A 20 3.59 -7.16 5.15
CA ARG A 20 4.23 -6.91 3.85
C ARG A 20 4.03 -8.10 2.90
N SER A 21 4.17 -7.87 1.59
CA SER A 21 3.95 -8.90 0.56
C SER A 21 4.82 -10.14 0.75
N ASP A 22 6.09 -9.97 1.13
CA ASP A 22 7.03 -11.08 1.40
C ASP A 22 6.56 -11.95 2.57
N THR A 23 6.07 -11.32 3.64
CA THR A 23 5.55 -12.02 4.82
C THR A 23 4.25 -12.76 4.47
N LEU A 24 3.33 -12.10 3.77
CA LEU A 24 2.08 -12.72 3.31
C LEU A 24 2.35 -13.91 2.38
N TRP A 25 3.28 -13.77 1.44
CA TRP A 25 3.64 -14.84 0.51
C TRP A 25 4.22 -16.05 1.24
N GLY A 26 5.10 -15.82 2.22
CA GLY A 26 5.64 -16.88 3.07
C GLY A 26 4.56 -17.59 3.88
N ILE A 27 3.61 -16.85 4.47
CA ILE A 27 2.46 -17.43 5.19
C ILE A 27 1.63 -18.31 4.26
N ILE A 28 1.38 -17.86 3.02
CA ILE A 28 0.63 -18.65 2.03
C ILE A 28 1.39 -19.92 1.67
N CYS A 29 2.72 -19.86 1.48
CA CYS A 29 3.54 -21.05 1.23
C CYS A 29 3.42 -22.08 2.36
N TRP A 30 3.50 -21.62 3.62
CA TRP A 30 3.28 -22.49 4.78
C TRP A 30 1.88 -23.10 4.81
N ALA A 31 0.85 -22.31 4.49
CA ALA A 31 -0.52 -22.79 4.41
C ALA A 31 -0.68 -23.87 3.32
N ILE A 32 -0.12 -23.64 2.12
CA ILE A 32 -0.15 -24.61 1.01
C ILE A 32 0.53 -25.91 1.44
N ARG A 33 1.74 -25.83 2.01
CA ARG A 33 2.48 -27.00 2.49
C ARG A 33 1.69 -27.80 3.53
N ASN A 34 1.05 -27.11 4.47
CA ASN A 34 0.33 -27.75 5.57
C ASN A 34 -0.99 -28.40 5.12
N ILE A 35 -1.66 -27.85 4.11
CA ILE A 35 -2.96 -28.34 3.64
C ILE A 35 -2.79 -29.37 2.51
N TYR A 36 -1.87 -29.14 1.58
CA TYR A 36 -1.72 -29.91 0.34
C TYR A 36 -0.41 -30.70 0.23
N GLY A 37 0.52 -30.48 1.15
CA GLY A 37 1.81 -31.19 1.19
C GLY A 37 2.92 -30.51 0.37
N ASN A 38 4.10 -31.11 0.41
CA ASN A 38 5.32 -30.53 -0.14
C ASN A 38 5.32 -30.44 -1.67
N ASN A 39 4.80 -31.47 -2.35
CA ASN A 39 4.80 -31.52 -3.81
C ASN A 39 3.98 -30.38 -4.43
N GLU A 40 2.86 -30.02 -3.80
CA GLU A 40 2.03 -28.88 -4.26
C GLU A 40 2.70 -27.54 -3.97
N LEU A 41 3.43 -27.41 -2.85
CA LEU A 41 4.26 -26.23 -2.60
C LEU A 41 5.34 -26.05 -3.67
N GLU A 42 6.07 -27.12 -4.02
CA GLU A 42 7.14 -27.06 -5.01
C GLU A 42 6.60 -26.64 -6.39
N LYS A 43 5.52 -27.27 -6.86
CA LYS A 43 4.83 -26.85 -8.09
C LYS A 43 4.40 -25.39 -8.05
N PHE A 44 3.85 -24.95 -6.92
CA PHE A 44 3.45 -23.57 -6.74
C PHE A 44 4.64 -22.61 -6.87
N ILE A 45 5.77 -22.90 -6.22
CA ILE A 45 6.99 -22.09 -6.32
C ILE A 45 7.57 -22.10 -7.73
N ASP A 46 7.60 -23.26 -8.40
CA ASP A 46 8.13 -23.42 -9.76
C ASP A 46 7.37 -22.56 -10.79
N SER A 47 6.07 -22.30 -10.56
CA SER A 47 5.27 -21.39 -11.39
C SER A 47 5.84 -19.96 -11.41
N TYR A 48 6.41 -19.50 -10.29
CA TYR A 48 7.05 -18.17 -10.21
C TYR A 48 8.40 -18.14 -10.91
N LEU A 49 9.18 -19.22 -10.83
CA LEU A 49 10.48 -19.33 -11.49
C LEU A 49 10.36 -19.39 -13.01
N SER A 50 9.24 -19.91 -13.51
CA SER A 50 8.93 -20.00 -14.95
C SER A 50 8.24 -18.75 -15.52
N ASN A 51 8.19 -17.64 -14.77
CA ASN A 51 7.50 -16.39 -15.15
C ASN A 51 5.99 -16.56 -15.42
N SER A 52 5.37 -17.61 -14.89
CA SER A 52 3.92 -17.86 -14.98
C SER A 52 3.32 -18.03 -13.58
N PRO A 53 3.38 -17.01 -12.73
CA PRO A 53 2.91 -17.12 -11.35
C PRO A 53 1.39 -17.30 -11.30
N GLU A 54 0.92 -18.17 -10.39
CA GLU A 54 -0.51 -18.36 -10.13
C GLU A 54 -1.20 -17.06 -9.68
N PHE A 55 -0.48 -16.25 -8.89
CA PHE A 55 -0.94 -14.91 -8.51
C PHE A 55 0.20 -13.99 -8.10
N ILE A 56 -0.06 -12.69 -8.11
CA ILE A 56 0.83 -11.66 -7.55
C ILE A 56 0.06 -10.93 -6.44
N ILE A 57 0.69 -10.78 -5.27
CA ILE A 57 0.10 -10.07 -4.13
C ILE A 57 0.85 -8.78 -3.82
N SER A 58 0.10 -7.75 -3.41
CA SER A 58 0.67 -6.56 -2.80
C SER A 58 0.94 -6.77 -1.31
N SER A 59 1.63 -5.83 -0.68
CA SER A 59 1.55 -5.67 0.77
C SER A 59 0.12 -5.41 1.21
N ALA A 60 -0.21 -5.71 2.46
CA ALA A 60 -1.45 -5.27 3.06
C ALA A 60 -1.42 -3.75 3.25
N PHE A 61 -2.56 -3.12 3.00
CA PHE A 61 -2.75 -1.70 3.25
C PHE A 61 -3.92 -1.47 4.21
N PRO A 62 -3.87 -0.40 5.02
CA PRO A 62 -4.94 -0.11 5.95
C PRO A 62 -6.20 0.34 5.21
N PHE A 63 -7.34 0.07 5.83
CA PHE A 63 -8.64 0.63 5.43
C PHE A 63 -9.40 1.09 6.68
N THR A 64 -10.26 2.08 6.52
CA THR A 64 -11.18 2.54 7.57
C THR A 64 -12.62 2.24 7.18
N LEU A 65 -13.48 2.07 8.19
CA LEU A 65 -14.92 2.01 8.00
C LEU A 65 -15.53 3.35 8.41
N ASN A 66 -16.34 3.95 7.53
CA ASN A 66 -17.13 5.12 7.87
C ASN A 66 -18.35 4.72 8.72
N GLU A 67 -19.11 5.69 9.22
CA GLU A 67 -20.35 5.45 10.01
C GLU A 67 -21.34 4.54 9.28
N ASN A 68 -21.39 4.63 7.94
CA ASN A 68 -22.22 3.80 7.07
C ASN A 68 -21.62 2.41 6.76
N LYS A 69 -20.54 2.01 7.44
CA LYS A 69 -19.76 0.78 7.17
C LYS A 69 -19.12 0.72 5.76
N GLU A 70 -18.98 1.86 5.11
CA GLU A 70 -18.28 1.98 3.83
C GLU A 70 -16.77 1.93 4.04
N LYS A 71 -16.07 1.18 3.19
CA LYS A 71 -14.62 0.97 3.29
C LYS A 71 -13.87 2.03 2.50
N THR A 72 -13.03 2.81 3.19
CA THR A 72 -12.05 3.69 2.56
C THR A 72 -10.68 3.04 2.58
N ILE A 73 -10.11 2.76 1.41
CA ILE A 73 -8.79 2.13 1.25
C ILE A 73 -7.72 3.22 1.17
N TYR A 74 -6.56 2.95 1.79
CA TYR A 74 -5.39 3.80 1.70
C TYR A 74 -4.25 3.06 1.02
N PHE A 75 -3.40 3.77 0.28
CA PHE A 75 -2.19 3.25 -0.35
C PHE A 75 -0.98 4.05 0.09
N SER A 76 0.21 3.44 0.03
CA SER A 76 1.45 4.15 0.28
C SER A 76 1.67 5.26 -0.74
N ARG A 77 2.13 6.42 -0.28
CA ARG A 77 2.46 7.54 -1.16
C ARG A 77 3.55 7.13 -2.16
N PRO A 78 3.34 7.30 -3.47
CA PRO A 78 4.36 6.96 -4.45
C PRO A 78 5.55 7.89 -4.32
N ILE A 79 6.75 7.36 -4.55
CA ILE A 79 7.99 8.14 -4.59
C ILE A 79 8.09 8.74 -5.99
N LEU A 80 7.46 9.89 -6.18
CA LEU A 80 7.52 10.65 -7.44
C LEU A 80 8.55 11.78 -7.34
N PRO A 81 9.20 12.16 -8.45
CA PRO A 81 10.06 13.33 -8.48
C PRO A 81 9.26 14.55 -8.05
N LEU A 82 9.80 15.32 -7.10
CA LEU A 82 9.17 16.57 -6.68
C LEU A 82 9.24 17.56 -7.84
N LYS A 83 8.09 18.14 -8.20
CA LYS A 83 8.06 19.25 -9.15
C LYS A 83 8.97 20.37 -8.64
N GLU A 84 9.82 20.89 -9.52
CA GLU A 84 10.66 22.04 -9.19
C GLU A 84 9.79 23.21 -8.75
N PHE A 85 10.28 23.95 -7.76
CA PHE A 85 9.51 25.04 -7.18
C PHE A 85 9.70 26.29 -8.02
N GLU A 86 8.60 26.86 -8.47
CA GLU A 86 8.60 28.22 -9.01
C GLU A 86 8.99 29.21 -7.91
N PRO A 87 9.82 30.23 -8.22
CA PRO A 87 10.12 31.29 -7.28
C PRO A 87 8.83 31.98 -6.82
N TYR A 88 8.78 32.39 -5.54
CA TYR A 88 7.68 33.23 -5.07
C TYR A 88 7.71 34.59 -5.78
N ASP A 89 6.55 35.10 -6.17
CA ASP A 89 6.41 36.50 -6.61
C ASP A 89 6.89 37.43 -5.47
N ASN A 90 7.57 38.51 -5.86
CA ASN A 90 8.09 39.54 -4.97
C ASN A 90 6.98 40.24 -4.17
N ASN A 91 5.75 40.22 -4.67
CA ASN A 91 4.59 40.85 -4.02
C ASN A 91 3.93 40.00 -2.92
N ILE A 92 4.36 38.75 -2.72
CA ILE A 92 3.76 37.84 -1.73
C ILE A 92 4.22 38.19 -0.32
N LYS A 93 3.25 38.30 0.62
CA LYS A 93 3.51 38.61 2.02
C LYS A 93 4.34 37.51 2.69
N ALA A 94 5.21 37.88 3.63
CA ALA A 94 6.02 36.92 4.38
C ALA A 94 5.19 35.86 5.12
N SER A 95 4.01 36.26 5.63
CA SER A 95 3.07 35.34 6.29
C SER A 95 2.57 34.23 5.37
N GLU A 96 2.31 34.54 4.09
CA GLU A 96 1.83 33.59 3.09
C GLU A 96 2.94 32.60 2.69
N LYS A 97 4.20 33.08 2.59
CA LYS A 97 5.38 32.22 2.36
C LYS A 97 5.58 31.21 3.49
N VAL A 98 5.39 31.64 4.74
CA VAL A 98 5.50 30.76 5.92
C VAL A 98 4.38 29.72 5.95
N ALA A 99 3.14 30.12 5.62
CA ALA A 99 2.00 29.21 5.56
C ALA A 99 2.20 28.13 4.48
N ASP A 100 2.62 28.52 3.28
CA ASP A 100 2.89 27.58 2.19
C ASP A 100 4.05 26.62 2.51
N ALA A 101 5.17 27.13 3.04
CA ALA A 101 6.28 26.28 3.49
C ALA A 101 5.84 25.25 4.55
N SER A 102 4.94 25.63 5.46
CA SER A 102 4.38 24.75 6.49
C SER A 102 3.47 23.67 5.88
N LEU A 103 2.59 24.05 4.94
CA LEU A 103 1.74 23.12 4.20
C LEU A 103 2.59 22.09 3.43
N ARG A 104 3.64 22.54 2.74
CA ARG A 104 4.57 21.67 2.00
C ARG A 104 5.25 20.66 2.91
N LYS A 105 5.70 21.08 4.10
CA LYS A 105 6.27 20.16 5.11
C LYS A 105 5.24 19.11 5.56
N LYS A 106 3.98 19.50 5.72
CA LYS A 106 2.89 18.58 6.07
C LYS A 106 2.66 17.55 4.97
N ILE A 107 2.58 17.99 3.70
CA ILE A 107 2.41 17.10 2.53
C ILE A 107 3.57 16.11 2.40
N LYS A 108 4.81 16.54 2.66
CA LYS A 108 5.98 15.66 2.65
C LYS A 108 5.93 14.56 3.71
N LYS A 109 5.24 14.78 4.84
CA LYS A 109 5.08 13.80 5.93
C LYS A 109 3.94 12.81 5.70
N ILE A 110 3.05 13.06 4.72
CA ILE A 110 1.95 12.14 4.42
C ILE A 110 2.54 10.87 3.82
N THR A 111 2.31 9.74 4.48
CA THR A 111 2.79 8.41 4.05
C THR A 111 1.69 7.60 3.35
N LEU A 112 0.42 7.90 3.62
CA LEU A 112 -0.74 7.18 3.11
C LEU A 112 -1.67 8.14 2.36
N LEU A 113 -2.14 7.70 1.20
CA LEU A 113 -3.10 8.40 0.35
C LEU A 113 -4.39 7.59 0.27
N LYS A 114 -5.54 8.26 0.23
CA LYS A 114 -6.81 7.58 -0.09
C LYS A 114 -6.76 7.05 -1.52
N LYS A 115 -7.46 5.94 -1.79
CA LYS A 115 -7.59 5.35 -3.13
C LYS A 115 -7.93 6.38 -4.21
N GLU A 116 -8.94 7.22 -3.96
CA GLU A 116 -9.40 8.27 -4.88
C GLU A 116 -8.32 9.30 -5.28
N LEU A 117 -7.32 9.49 -4.42
CA LEU A 117 -6.20 10.42 -4.67
C LEU A 117 -4.99 9.72 -5.29
N PHE A 118 -4.95 8.38 -5.19
CA PHE A 118 -3.86 7.57 -5.71
C PHE A 118 -4.09 7.14 -7.17
N GLU A 119 -5.34 6.85 -7.52
CA GLU A 119 -5.80 6.56 -8.90
C GLU A 119 -5.90 7.83 -9.74
#